data_AF-A0A938RAC1-F1
#
_entry.id   AF-A0A938RAC1-F1
#
_cell.length_a   1.000
_cell.length_b   1.000
_cell.length_c   1.000
_cell.angle_alpha   90.00
_cell.angle_beta   90.00
_cell.angle_gamma   90.00
#
_symmetry.space_group_name_H-M   'P 1'
#
loop_
_entity.id
_entity.type
_entity.pdbx_description
1 polymer ?
#
loop_
_entity_poly.entity_id
_entity_poly.type
_entity_poly.pdbx_seq_one_letter_code
_entity_poly.pdbx_strand_id
1 'polypeptide(L)'
;MQPVKITALLILIALVAVFTFQNTQAVEVKLYFWSFTLSISLLLLATLMVGLLCGMLLMVLNSMMRTRRKQTAGTETILPKGKDSLWDS
;
A
#
# COMPACT_ATOMS: atom_id res chain seq x y z
N MET A 1 -0.68 9.15 18.98
CA MET A 1 -0.63 9.73 17.62
C MET A 1 0.12 11.05 17.72
N GLN A 2 1.26 11.20 17.03
CA GLN A 2 2.07 12.41 17.19
C GLN A 2 1.36 13.58 16.48
N PRO A 3 1.08 14.71 17.17
CA PRO A 3 0.31 15.82 16.61
C PRO A 3 0.94 16.41 15.34
N VAL A 4 2.27 16.26 15.20
CA VAL A 4 3.04 16.60 14.01
C VAL A 4 2.54 15.85 12.76
N LYS A 5 2.21 14.56 12.88
CA LYS A 5 1.74 13.74 11.75
C LYS A 5 0.37 14.20 11.26
N ILE A 6 -0.53 14.55 12.18
CA ILE A 6 -1.87 15.05 11.88
C ILE A 6 -1.76 16.43 11.21
N THR A 7 -0.92 17.30 11.76
CA THR A 7 -0.69 18.65 11.22
C THR A 7 -0.12 18.60 9.81
N ALA A 8 0.90 17.75 9.58
CA ALA A 8 1.48 17.54 8.25
C ALA A 8 0.46 16.98 7.25
N LEU A 9 -0.39 16.05 7.68
CA LEU A 9 -1.47 15.50 6.84
C LEU A 9 -2.48 16.58 6.44
N LEU A 10 -2.90 17.44 7.38
CA LEU A 10 -3.82 18.54 7.11
C LEU A 10 -3.23 19.55 6.13
N ILE A 11 -1.94 19.90 6.28
CA ILE A 11 -1.23 20.79 5.35
C ILE A 11 -1.21 20.17 3.95
N LEU A 12 -0.88 18.88 3.85
CA LEU A 12 -0.86 18.17 2.57
C LEU A 12 -2.23 18.19 1.89
N ILE A 13 -3.30 17.91 2.62
CA ILE A 13 -4.68 17.93 2.10
C ILE A 13 -5.04 19.34 1.61
N ALA A 14 -4.73 20.37 2.38
CA ALA A 14 -4.98 21.76 2.00
C ALA A 14 -4.20 22.13 0.71
N LEU A 15 -2.94 21.72 0.60
CA LEU A 15 -2.11 21.97 -0.57
C LEU A 15 -2.70 21.31 -1.82
N VAL A 16 -3.14 20.05 -1.70
CA VAL A 16 -3.81 19.31 -2.77
C VAL A 16 -5.10 20.01 -3.19
N ALA A 17 -5.92 20.44 -2.23
CA ALA A 17 -7.17 21.14 -2.52
C ALA A 17 -6.94 22.46 -3.27
N VAL A 18 -5.98 23.27 -2.82
CA VAL A 18 -5.60 24.53 -3.49
C VAL A 18 -5.04 24.26 -4.88
N PHE A 19 -4.15 23.28 -5.03
CA PHE A 19 -3.60 22.88 -6.31
C PHE A 19 -4.70 22.43 -7.29
N THR A 20 -5.65 21.61 -6.85
CA THR A 20 -6.78 21.17 -7.67
C THR A 20 -7.70 22.32 -8.04
N PHE A 21 -8.01 23.21 -7.10
CA PHE A 21 -8.89 24.36 -7.33
C PHE A 21 -8.28 25.40 -8.26
N GLN A 22 -6.97 25.67 -8.15
CA GLN A 22 -6.28 26.58 -9.08
C GLN A 22 -6.10 25.96 -10.48
N ASN A 23 -5.99 24.63 -10.56
CA ASN A 23 -5.85 23.90 -11.82
C ASN A 23 -7.19 23.29 -12.29
N THR A 24 -8.29 24.06 -12.23
CA THR A 24 -9.62 23.69 -12.79
C THR A 24 -9.74 24.00 -14.28
N GLN A 25 -8.64 23.93 -15.04
CA GLN A 25 -8.73 24.03 -16.49
C GLN A 25 -9.43 22.76 -17.02
N ALA A 26 -10.62 22.94 -17.58
CA ALA A 26 -11.44 21.87 -18.12
C ALA A 26 -10.79 21.29 -19.38
N VAL A 27 -10.40 20.02 -19.34
CA VAL A 27 -9.81 19.31 -20.48
C VAL A 27 -10.71 18.14 -20.85
N GLU A 28 -10.98 17.98 -22.15
CA GLU A 28 -11.71 16.84 -22.66
C GLU A 28 -10.81 15.60 -22.66
N VAL A 29 -11.21 14.57 -21.93
CA VAL A 29 -10.52 13.29 -21.87
C VAL A 29 -11.35 12.27 -22.63
N LYS A 30 -10.75 11.61 -23.63
CA LYS A 30 -11.36 10.51 -24.38
C LYS A 30 -10.70 9.20 -23.97
N LEU A 31 -11.44 8.36 -23.25
CA LEU A 31 -11.04 7.00 -22.85
C LEU A 31 -11.75 5.98 -23.74
N TYR A 32 -11.07 5.44 -24.75
CA TYR A 32 -11.57 4.42 -25.69
C TYR A 32 -12.96 4.71 -26.28
N PHE A 33 -14.05 4.53 -25.53
CA PHE A 33 -15.45 4.80 -25.92
C PHE A 33 -16.16 5.87 -25.07
N TRP A 34 -15.51 6.42 -24.03
CA TRP A 34 -16.10 7.40 -23.11
C TRP A 34 -15.37 8.74 -23.23
N SER A 35 -16.12 9.83 -23.42
CA SER A 35 -15.61 11.19 -23.27
C SER A 35 -16.19 11.85 -22.03
N PHE A 36 -15.33 12.55 -21.28
CA PHE A 36 -15.75 13.39 -20.16
C PHE A 36 -14.81 14.57 -20.04
N THR A 37 -15.28 15.64 -19.40
CA THR A 37 -14.51 16.85 -19.17
C THR A 37 -14.12 16.91 -17.71
N LEU A 38 -12.83 16.81 -17.42
CA LEU A 38 -12.25 16.92 -16.08
C LEU A 38 -10.95 17.72 -16.17
N SER A 39 -10.48 18.29 -15.07
CA SER A 39 -9.15 18.90 -15.08
C SER A 39 -8.05 17.84 -15.04
N ILE A 40 -6.93 18.11 -15.71
CA ILE A 40 -5.77 17.19 -15.75
C ILE A 40 -5.28 16.88 -14.32
N SER A 41 -5.32 17.86 -13.42
CA SER A 41 -4.92 17.66 -12.02
C SER A 41 -5.81 16.66 -11.29
N LEU A 42 -7.14 16.72 -11.51
CA LEU A 42 -8.08 15.73 -10.98
C LEU A 42 -7.84 14.34 -11.58
N LEU A 43 -7.57 14.27 -12.89
CA LEU A 43 -7.25 13.02 -13.58
C LEU A 43 -5.97 12.37 -13.02
N LEU A 44 -4.91 13.16 -12.82
CA LEU A 44 -3.65 12.69 -12.24
C LEU A 44 -3.83 12.20 -10.81
N LEU A 45 -4.56 12.95 -9.98
CA LEU A 45 -4.83 12.56 -8.60
C LEU A 45 -5.63 11.25 -8.54
N ALA A 46 -6.67 11.12 -9.37
CA ALA A 46 -7.47 9.90 -9.46
C ALA A 46 -6.63 8.71 -9.93
N THR A 47 -5.81 8.89 -10.96
CA THR A 47 -4.92 7.83 -11.48
C THR A 47 -3.92 7.38 -10.43
N LEU A 48 -3.32 8.32 -9.69
CA LEU A 48 -2.39 8.02 -8.61
C LEU A 48 -3.08 7.25 -7.47
N MET A 49 -4.29 7.65 -7.09
CA MET A 49 -5.08 6.94 -6.08
C MET A 49 -5.40 5.52 -6.50
N VAL A 50 -5.82 5.30 -7.75
CA VAL A 50 -6.06 3.95 -8.29
C VAL A 50 -4.77 3.12 -8.27
N GLY A 51 -3.65 3.70 -8.71
CA GLY A 51 -2.34 3.04 -8.66
C GLY A 51 -1.91 2.63 -7.25
N LEU A 52 -2.09 3.52 -6.26
CA LEU A 52 -1.81 3.24 -4.85
C LEU A 52 -2.70 2.12 -4.30
N LEU A 53 -4.01 2.16 -4.58
CA LEU A 53 -4.96 1.13 -4.16
C LEU A 53 -4.59 -0.24 -4.76
N CYS A 54 -4.27 -0.29 -6.06
CA CYS A 54 -3.78 -1.50 -6.71
C CYS A 54 -2.47 -2.00 -6.09
N GLY A 55 -1.50 -1.12 -5.85
CA GLY A 55 -0.23 -1.47 -5.21
C GLY A 55 -0.41 -2.02 -3.80
N MET A 56 -1.27 -1.39 -2.99
CA MET A 56 -1.62 -1.87 -1.64
C MET A 56 -2.30 -3.24 -1.70
N LEU A 57 -3.23 -3.45 -2.64
CA LEU A 57 -3.90 -4.72 -2.82
C LEU A 57 -2.90 -5.84 -3.15
N LEU A 58 -1.99 -5.60 -4.10
CA LEU A 58 -0.92 -6.55 -4.44
C LEU A 58 0.00 -6.84 -3.25
N MET A 59 0.33 -5.83 -2.44
CA MET A 59 1.15 -6.00 -1.24
C MET A 59 0.46 -6.89 -0.20
N VAL A 60 -0.85 -6.69 0.04
CA VAL A 60 -1.65 -7.51 0.95
C VAL A 60 -1.71 -8.96 0.47
N LEU A 61 -2.00 -9.18 -0.82
CA LEU A 61 -2.03 -10.51 -1.43
C LEU A 61 -0.68 -11.23 -1.28
N ASN A 62 0.43 -10.54 -1.52
CA ASN A 62 1.78 -11.11 -1.38
C ASN A 62 2.16 -11.38 0.10
N SER A 63 1.75 -10.52 1.02
CA SER A 63 1.96 -10.69 2.46
C SER A 63 1.27 -11.97 2.98
N MET A 64 0.01 -12.20 2.59
CA MET A 64 -0.74 -13.40 2.97
C MET A 64 -0.04 -14.70 2.55
N MET A 65 0.56 -14.73 1.36
CA MET A 65 1.30 -15.91 0.87
C MET A 65 2.62 -16.16 1.63
N ARG A 66 3.24 -15.11 2.18
CA ARG A 66 4.51 -15.24 2.93
C ARG A 66 4.32 -15.75 4.36
N THR A 67 3.14 -15.56 4.96
CA THR A 67 2.84 -16.03 6.33
C THR A 67 2.87 -17.56 6.45
N ARG A 68 2.64 -18.29 5.35
CA ARG A 68 2.73 -19.77 5.32
C ARG A 68 4.16 -20.31 5.41
N ARG A 69 5.17 -19.53 4.99
CA ARG A 69 6.58 -19.99 4.98
C ARG A 69 7.28 -19.87 6.34
N LYS A 70 6.81 -19.01 7.25
CA LYS A 70 7.45 -18.80 8.55
C LYS A 70 6.99 -19.77 9.66
N GLN A 71 5.90 -20.52 9.46
CA GLN A 71 5.41 -21.50 10.45
C GLN A 71 6.12 -22.86 10.34
N THR A 72 6.56 -23.28 9.14
CA THR A 72 7.28 -24.56 8.97
C THR A 72 8.73 -24.50 9.44
N ALA A 73 9.36 -23.32 9.46
CA ALA A 73 10.73 -23.14 9.95
C ALA A 73 10.85 -23.08 11.49
N GLY A 74 9.74 -22.84 12.20
CA GLY A 74 9.71 -22.77 13.67
C GLY A 74 9.49 -24.13 14.36
N THR A 75 9.13 -25.17 13.61
CA THR A 75 8.88 -26.51 14.16
C THR A 75 10.14 -27.38 14.20
N GLU A 76 11.19 -27.02 13.47
CA GLU A 76 12.46 -27.78 13.41
C GLU A 76 13.37 -27.56 14.62
N THR A 77 13.12 -26.51 15.42
CA THR A 77 13.84 -26.25 16.68
C THR A 77 13.25 -26.99 17.89
N ILE A 78 12.17 -27.75 17.71
CA ILE A 78 11.55 -28.59 18.76
C ILE A 78 11.99 -30.07 18.62
N LEU A 79 13.16 -30.32 18.02
CA LEU A 79 13.88 -31.55 18.34
C LEU A 79 14.81 -31.25 19.53
N PRO A 80 14.59 -31.86 20.71
CA PRO A 80 15.49 -31.65 21.83
C PRO A 80 16.89 -32.08 21.41
N LYS A 81 17.80 -31.11 21.37
CA LYS A 81 19.25 -31.29 21.34
C LYS A 81 19.69 -31.91 22.67
N GLY A 82 19.38 -33.19 22.84
CA GLY A 82 19.62 -33.94 24.08
C GLY A 82 19.16 -35.39 23.99
N LYS A 83 19.27 -35.98 22.79
CA LYS A 83 18.98 -37.40 22.55
C LYS A 83 20.21 -38.17 22.07
N ASP A 84 21.38 -37.54 22.21
CA ASP A 84 22.72 -38.04 21.97
C ASP A 84 23.41 -38.54 23.25
N SER A 85 22.93 -38.15 24.44
CA SER A 85 23.49 -38.59 25.73
C SER A 85 22.80 -39.82 26.36
N LEU A 86 22.01 -40.57 25.57
CA LEU A 86 21.17 -41.67 26.07
C LEU A 86 21.71 -43.07 25.71
N TRP A 87 22.91 -43.15 25.13
CA TRP A 87 23.57 -44.42 24.74
C TRP A 87 24.92 -44.67 25.43
N ASP A 88 25.31 -43.83 26.40
CA ASP A 88 26.59 -43.92 27.11
C ASP A 88 26.48 -44.66 28.45
N SER A 89 25.85 -45.84 28.49
CA SER A 89 25.80 -46.71 29.67
C SER A 89 25.90 -48.18 29.32
#